data_AF-A0A382AA37-F1
#
_entry.id   AF-A0A382AA37-F1
#
_cell.length_a   1.000
_cell.length_b   1.000
_cell.length_c   1.000
_cell.angle_alpha   90.00
_cell.angle_beta   90.00
_cell.angle_gamma   90.00
#
_symmetry.space_group_name_H-M   'P 1'
#
loop_
_entity.id
_entity.type
_entity.pdbx_description
1 polymer ?
#
loop_
_entity_poly.entity_id
_entity_poly.type
_entity_poly.pdbx_seq_one_letter_code
_entity_poly.pdbx_strand_id
1 'polypeptide(L)'
;MYNTNKTLIKPTMLIIMVGWNLYAQDGKVSGFITDEKTGEALIGANVFIAETGNGMSTDKNGYYVLQNIIPGSYNLIVSYIGYSTLKKEITLASNESIKMNLELGIEAVEITEVDVSAEKLQRKNNIQPSRVNLSPRIIKAAPALAEPDIFRTIQALPGVLTSNEASTGLVIRGGNTDQNLILLDGITVYNPTHFGGIFSNFLVDAVKEAELIKGGFNAEYGGRLSAVLNVLSREGNRNYFQGKTSISLLSAQTTLEGPFYNGAWLLSARRTY
;
A
#
# COMPACT_ATOMS: atom_id res chain seq x y z
N MET A 1 -4.28 63.09 -69.30
CA MET A 1 -4.95 61.79 -69.05
C MET A 1 -3.86 60.80 -68.65
N TYR A 2 -3.65 60.62 -67.35
CA TYR A 2 -4.26 59.61 -66.47
C TYR A 2 -3.67 58.20 -66.64
N ASN A 3 -3.03 57.75 -65.54
CA ASN A 3 -3.06 56.39 -64.98
C ASN A 3 -2.32 55.24 -65.72
N THR A 4 -1.64 54.28 -65.09
CA THR A 4 -1.11 54.03 -63.73
C THR A 4 -0.60 52.59 -63.72
N ASN A 5 0.30 52.29 -62.76
CA ASN A 5 0.39 51.03 -62.00
C ASN A 5 1.01 49.80 -62.66
N LYS A 6 1.72 48.92 -61.97
CA LYS A 6 2.44 48.90 -60.67
C LYS A 6 3.19 47.57 -60.73
N THR A 7 4.50 47.57 -60.54
CA THR A 7 5.31 46.35 -60.43
C THR A 7 4.95 45.62 -59.14
N LEU A 8 4.32 44.45 -59.27
CA LEU A 8 3.94 43.56 -58.18
C LEU A 8 5.18 42.77 -57.69
N ILE A 9 5.84 43.29 -56.68
CA ILE A 9 6.82 42.54 -55.88
C ILE A 9 6.00 41.77 -54.82
N LYS A 10 5.93 40.44 -54.94
CA LYS A 10 5.31 39.59 -53.91
C LYS A 10 6.19 39.62 -52.65
N PRO A 11 5.68 40.00 -51.46
CA PRO A 11 6.43 39.82 -50.23
C PRO A 11 6.28 38.36 -49.81
N THR A 12 7.33 37.56 -49.98
CA THR A 12 7.41 36.22 -49.40
C THR A 12 7.60 36.38 -47.89
N MET A 13 6.50 36.29 -47.14
CA MET A 13 6.50 36.38 -45.68
C MET A 13 7.15 35.11 -45.12
N LEU A 14 8.43 35.21 -44.75
CA LEU A 14 9.16 34.16 -44.06
C LEU A 14 8.69 34.11 -42.61
N ILE A 15 7.80 33.18 -42.30
CA ILE A 15 7.39 32.87 -40.92
C ILE A 15 8.56 32.10 -40.28
N ILE A 16 9.33 32.81 -39.45
CA ILE A 16 10.34 32.20 -38.59
C ILE A 16 9.59 31.58 -37.40
N MET A 17 9.36 30.27 -37.46
CA MET A 17 8.92 29.48 -36.30
C MET A 17 10.09 29.41 -35.31
N VAL A 18 10.11 30.33 -34.34
CA VAL A 18 11.01 30.23 -33.19
C VAL A 18 10.47 29.11 -32.31
N GLY A 19 11.09 27.93 -32.39
CA GLY A 19 10.80 26.83 -31.47
C GLY A 19 11.28 27.20 -30.07
N TRP A 20 10.35 27.54 -29.17
CA TRP A 20 10.65 27.63 -27.76
C TRP A 20 10.86 26.21 -27.22
N ASN A 21 12.12 25.83 -27.04
CA ASN A 21 12.45 24.66 -26.22
C ASN A 21 12.11 25.02 -24.77
N LEU A 22 10.90 24.67 -24.33
CA LEU A 22 10.54 24.64 -22.92
C LEU A 22 11.31 23.49 -22.28
N TYR A 23 12.49 23.78 -21.74
CA TYR A 23 13.18 22.85 -20.85
C TYR A 23 12.41 22.83 -19.52
N ALA A 24 11.64 21.76 -19.27
CA ALA A 24 11.10 21.49 -17.95
C ALA A 24 12.29 21.24 -17.00
N GLN A 25 12.52 22.15 -16.06
CA GLN A 25 13.62 22.11 -15.08
C GLN A 25 13.16 21.40 -13.80
N ASP A 26 12.63 20.21 -14.00
CA ASP A 26 11.89 19.51 -12.97
C ASP A 26 12.82 18.54 -12.21
N GLY A 27 12.83 18.66 -10.89
CA GLY A 27 13.54 17.77 -9.98
C GLY A 27 12.79 16.47 -9.72
N LYS A 28 13.54 15.44 -9.29
CA LYS A 28 13.03 14.11 -8.96
C LYS A 28 13.54 13.65 -7.59
N VAL A 29 12.66 13.05 -6.80
CA VAL A 29 13.03 12.38 -5.55
C VAL A 29 12.55 10.94 -5.59
N SER A 30 13.42 9.99 -5.25
CA SER A 30 13.06 8.58 -5.25
C SER A 30 13.78 7.79 -4.17
N GLY A 31 13.28 6.62 -3.81
CA GLY A 31 13.96 5.74 -2.86
C GLY A 31 13.05 4.67 -2.31
N PHE A 32 13.49 4.04 -1.22
CA PHE A 32 12.75 2.98 -0.54
C PHE A 32 12.35 3.43 0.86
N ILE A 33 11.15 3.04 1.28
CA ILE A 33 10.65 3.21 2.65
C ILE A 33 10.66 1.84 3.33
N THR A 34 11.35 1.73 4.47
CA THR A 34 11.47 0.49 5.23
C THR A 34 11.11 0.68 6.71
N ASP A 35 10.75 -0.41 7.38
CA ASP A 35 10.62 -0.46 8.83
C ASP A 35 12.01 -0.40 9.48
N GLU A 36 12.20 0.52 10.42
CA GLU A 36 13.49 0.77 11.10
C GLU A 36 14.01 -0.47 11.83
N LYS A 37 13.13 -1.28 12.42
CA LYS A 37 13.54 -2.42 13.25
C LYS A 37 13.84 -3.66 12.42
N THR A 38 13.01 -3.94 11.43
CA THR A 38 13.02 -5.20 10.68
C THR A 38 13.72 -5.10 9.33
N GLY A 39 13.84 -3.89 8.78
CA GLY A 39 14.33 -3.66 7.42
C GLY A 39 13.33 -4.09 6.33
N GLU A 40 12.10 -4.41 6.70
CA GLU A 40 11.03 -4.82 5.78
C GLU A 40 10.51 -3.61 4.99
N ALA A 41 10.26 -3.78 3.68
CA ALA A 41 9.73 -2.71 2.84
C ALA A 41 8.29 -2.35 3.22
N LEU A 42 7.98 -1.06 3.35
CA LEU A 42 6.63 -0.60 3.70
C LEU A 42 5.83 -0.30 2.43
N ILE A 43 4.84 -1.16 2.15
CA ILE A 43 3.97 -1.07 0.98
C ILE A 43 2.84 -0.08 1.27
N GLY A 44 2.52 0.81 0.33
CA GLY A 44 1.45 1.79 0.51
C GLY A 44 1.76 2.91 1.51
N ALA A 45 3.01 3.08 1.94
CA ALA A 45 3.46 4.24 2.73
C ALA A 45 3.25 5.52 1.92
N ASN A 46 2.61 6.51 2.52
CA ASN A 46 2.34 7.79 1.87
C ASN A 46 3.58 8.66 1.95
N VAL A 47 4.06 9.11 0.80
CA VAL A 47 5.20 10.02 0.66
C VAL A 47 4.71 11.26 -0.06
N PHE A 48 4.79 12.43 0.57
CA PHE A 48 4.32 13.67 -0.03
C PHE A 48 5.14 14.89 0.41
N ILE A 49 5.12 15.93 -0.43
CA ILE A 49 5.76 17.22 -0.16
C ILE A 49 4.73 18.14 0.49
N ALA A 50 5.03 18.65 1.69
CA ALA A 50 4.10 19.45 2.48
C ALA A 50 3.63 20.71 1.75
N GLU A 51 4.54 21.40 1.04
CA GLU A 51 4.29 22.70 0.43
C GLU A 51 3.49 22.61 -0.87
N THR A 52 3.59 21.50 -1.60
CA THR A 52 2.94 21.33 -2.91
C THR A 52 1.75 20.38 -2.86
N GLY A 53 1.66 19.54 -1.83
CA GLY A 53 0.71 18.43 -1.77
C GLY A 53 0.98 17.31 -2.79
N ASN A 54 2.07 17.41 -3.57
CA ASN A 54 2.47 16.38 -4.52
C ASN A 54 2.98 15.16 -3.74
N GLY A 55 2.41 13.99 -4.01
CA GLY A 55 2.68 12.79 -3.25
C GLY A 55 2.21 11.52 -3.94
N MET A 56 2.68 10.40 -3.45
CA MET A 56 2.27 9.07 -3.88
C MET A 56 2.32 8.08 -2.71
N SER A 57 1.80 6.88 -2.93
CA SER A 57 2.01 5.74 -2.02
C SER A 57 3.09 4.83 -2.59
N THR A 58 3.92 4.23 -1.74
CA THR A 58 4.96 3.29 -2.17
C THR A 58 4.40 2.05 -2.84
N ASP A 59 5.18 1.45 -3.74
CA ASP A 59 4.83 0.18 -4.40
C ASP A 59 5.03 -1.05 -3.50
N LYS A 60 4.85 -2.25 -4.07
CA LYS A 60 5.03 -3.55 -3.40
C LYS A 60 6.43 -3.80 -2.82
N ASN A 61 7.44 -3.08 -3.31
CA ASN A 61 8.82 -3.16 -2.85
C ASN A 61 9.17 -2.00 -1.91
N GLY A 62 8.20 -1.17 -1.50
CA GLY A 62 8.41 0.04 -0.72
C GLY A 62 9.05 1.18 -1.53
N TYR A 63 9.08 1.10 -2.86
CA TYR A 63 9.70 2.11 -3.72
C TYR A 63 8.75 3.27 -3.98
N TYR A 64 9.28 4.50 -3.96
CA TYR A 64 8.56 5.72 -4.32
C TYR A 64 9.35 6.58 -5.30
N VAL A 65 8.63 7.38 -6.09
CA VAL A 65 9.16 8.36 -7.05
C VAL A 65 8.24 9.58 -7.13
N LEU A 66 8.71 10.72 -6.66
CA LEU A 66 8.11 12.02 -6.91
C LEU A 66 8.83 12.70 -8.08
N GLN A 67 8.07 13.15 -9.07
CA GLN A 67 8.57 13.82 -10.29
C GLN A 67 7.94 15.21 -10.40
N ASN A 68 8.48 16.02 -11.31
CA ASN A 68 7.94 17.33 -11.64
C ASN A 68 7.95 18.29 -10.43
N ILE A 69 9.04 18.25 -9.66
CA ILE A 69 9.23 19.10 -8.48
C ILE A 69 10.02 20.34 -8.89
N ILE A 70 9.45 21.53 -8.70
CA ILE A 70 10.13 22.79 -8.98
C ILE A 70 11.36 22.91 -8.03
N PRO A 71 12.50 23.47 -8.47
CA PRO A 71 13.65 23.66 -7.60
C PRO A 71 13.33 24.53 -6.38
N GLY A 72 13.79 24.12 -5.19
CA GLY A 72 13.46 24.76 -3.93
C GLY A 72 13.74 23.86 -2.72
N SER A 73 13.45 24.38 -1.52
CA SER A 73 13.52 23.62 -0.26
C SER A 73 12.12 23.18 0.16
N TYR A 74 12.00 21.92 0.56
CA TYR A 74 10.74 21.24 0.82
C TYR A 74 10.83 20.34 2.03
N ASN A 75 9.67 20.09 2.66
CA ASN A 75 9.52 19.08 3.68
C ASN A 75 8.87 17.83 3.07
N LEU A 76 9.67 16.77 2.94
CA LEU A 76 9.19 15.45 2.59
C LEU A 76 8.58 14.80 3.84
N ILE A 77 7.29 14.50 3.77
CA ILE A 77 6.55 13.83 4.83
C ILE A 77 6.28 12.41 4.40
N VAL A 78 6.64 11.46 5.26
CA VAL A 78 6.31 10.05 5.10
C VAL A 78 5.42 9.59 6.24
N SER A 79 4.27 9.01 5.92
CA SER A 79 3.35 8.47 6.91
C SER A 79 2.85 7.09 6.50
N TYR A 80 2.72 6.20 7.48
CA TYR A 80 2.18 4.87 7.30
C TYR A 80 1.39 4.48 8.56
N ILE A 81 0.28 3.76 8.39
CA ILE A 81 -0.63 3.48 9.51
C ILE A 81 0.10 2.64 10.56
N GLY A 82 0.14 3.15 11.80
CA GLY A 82 0.82 2.49 12.92
C GLY A 82 2.31 2.82 13.05
N TYR A 83 2.82 3.75 12.26
CA TYR A 83 4.19 4.27 12.30
C TYR A 83 4.20 5.76 12.60
N SER A 84 5.30 6.24 13.18
CA SER A 84 5.51 7.67 13.40
C SER A 84 5.70 8.40 12.08
N THR A 85 5.10 9.59 11.97
CA THR A 85 5.26 10.39 10.74
C THR A 85 6.67 10.97 10.70
N LEU A 86 7.43 10.64 9.65
CA LEU A 86 8.77 11.18 9.42
C LEU A 86 8.67 12.49 8.62
N LYS A 87 9.35 13.54 9.08
CA LYS A 87 9.53 14.79 8.34
C LYS A 87 11.01 14.97 8.01
N LYS A 88 11.32 15.11 6.72
CA LYS A 88 12.70 15.27 6.23
C LYS A 88 12.79 16.48 5.32
N GLU A 89 13.68 17.41 5.67
CA GLU A 89 14.00 18.54 4.82
C GLU A 89 14.86 18.10 3.63
N ILE A 90 14.46 18.53 2.44
CA ILE A 90 15.17 18.29 1.18
C ILE A 90 15.32 19.60 0.42
N THR A 91 16.47 19.81 -0.22
CA THR A 91 16.70 20.95 -1.12
C THR A 91 17.02 20.39 -2.50
N LEU A 92 16.26 20.82 -3.51
CA LEU A 92 16.37 20.38 -4.89
C LEU A 92 16.87 21.52 -5.78
N ALA A 93 17.96 21.29 -6.50
CA ALA A 93 18.42 22.14 -7.58
C ALA A 93 17.72 21.79 -8.92
N SER A 94 17.87 22.68 -9.91
CA SER A 94 17.34 22.47 -11.26
C SER A 94 17.89 21.19 -11.90
N ASN A 95 16.99 20.35 -12.42
CA ASN A 95 17.29 19.02 -12.99
C ASN A 95 17.98 18.03 -12.03
N GLU A 96 17.87 18.24 -10.71
CA GLU A 96 18.46 17.32 -9.73
C GLU A 96 17.57 16.10 -9.47
N SER A 97 18.20 14.91 -9.38
CA SER A 97 17.54 13.67 -8.99
C SER A 97 18.14 13.13 -7.71
N ILE A 98 17.39 13.25 -6.61
CA ILE A 98 17.81 12.78 -5.28
C ILE A 98 17.31 11.35 -5.07
N LYS A 99 18.22 10.45 -4.66
CA LYS A 99 17.86 9.11 -4.18
C LYS A 99 18.02 9.04 -2.66
N MET A 100 16.92 8.82 -1.94
CA MET A 100 16.89 8.83 -0.48
C MET A 100 16.05 7.68 0.06
N ASN A 101 16.69 6.76 0.77
CA ASN A 101 15.98 5.72 1.52
C ASN A 101 15.63 6.26 2.91
N LEU A 102 14.45 5.93 3.40
CA LEU A 102 13.94 6.41 4.67
C LEU A 102 13.41 5.24 5.49
N GLU A 103 13.59 5.34 6.80
CA GLU A 103 13.16 4.32 7.76
C GLU A 103 12.09 4.91 8.68
N LEU A 104 11.03 4.15 8.91
CA LEU A 104 9.92 4.53 9.79
C LEU A 104 9.95 3.70 11.08
N GLY A 105 9.86 4.39 12.21
CA GLY A 105 9.70 3.78 13.52
C GLY A 105 8.22 3.53 13.85
N ILE A 106 7.93 2.47 14.61
CA ILE A 106 6.56 2.16 15.04
C ILE A 106 6.12 3.17 16.12
N GLU A 107 4.93 3.74 15.96
CA GLU A 107 4.29 4.56 16.99
C GLU A 107 3.21 3.73 17.70
N ALA A 108 3.37 3.56 19.01
CA ALA A 108 2.36 2.95 19.85
C ALA A 108 1.19 3.92 19.95
N VAL A 109 0.12 3.68 19.17
CA VAL A 109 -1.17 4.37 19.31
C VAL A 109 -1.64 4.31 20.78
N GLU A 110 -1.36 5.36 21.56
CA GLU A 110 -2.13 5.68 22.74
C GLU A 110 -3.46 6.25 22.24
N ILE A 111 -4.56 5.59 22.61
CA ILE A 111 -5.89 6.08 22.28
C ILE A 111 -6.20 7.23 23.25
N THR A 112 -5.69 8.42 22.97
CA THR A 112 -6.19 9.62 23.62
C THR A 112 -7.40 10.11 22.82
N GLU A 113 -8.52 10.24 23.51
CA GLU A 113 -9.79 10.76 23.02
C GLU A 113 -9.57 12.04 22.20
N VAL A 114 -10.03 12.04 20.95
CA VAL A 114 -9.87 13.17 20.03
C VAL A 114 -10.94 14.21 20.34
N ASP A 115 -10.52 15.36 20.88
CA ASP A 115 -11.31 16.58 20.84
C ASP A 115 -11.29 17.10 19.40
N VAL A 116 -12.45 17.03 18.73
CA VAL A 116 -12.58 17.36 17.31
C VAL A 116 -12.61 18.88 17.15
N SER A 117 -11.44 19.48 16.97
CA SER A 117 -11.34 20.80 16.33
C SER A 117 -11.20 20.62 14.81
N ALA A 118 -12.01 21.37 14.07
CA ALA A 118 -12.29 21.13 12.67
C ALA A 118 -11.06 21.31 11.75
N GLU A 119 -10.57 20.22 11.18
CA GLU A 119 -9.69 20.24 10.01
C GLU A 119 -10.33 19.43 8.87
N LYS A 120 -11.24 20.10 8.16
CA LYS A 120 -11.82 19.62 6.91
C LYS A 120 -11.02 20.23 5.76
N LEU A 121 -10.83 19.41 4.71
CA LEU A 121 -10.18 19.66 3.40
C LEU A 121 -8.74 19.11 3.36
N GLN A 122 -8.51 17.84 2.98
CA GLN A 122 -8.08 17.53 1.60
C GLN A 122 -8.21 16.03 1.17
N ARG A 123 -9.06 15.19 1.80
CA ARG A 123 -9.27 13.79 1.36
C ARG A 123 -10.19 13.65 0.13
N LYS A 124 -9.91 14.28 -1.02
CA LYS A 124 -10.86 14.25 -2.15
C LYS A 124 -10.47 13.51 -3.43
N ASN A 125 -9.23 13.04 -3.64
CA ASN A 125 -8.88 12.58 -4.99
C ASN A 125 -8.53 11.10 -5.18
N ASN A 126 -8.55 10.24 -4.16
CA ASN A 126 -8.44 8.79 -4.39
C ASN A 126 -9.06 7.92 -3.28
N ILE A 127 -10.27 8.25 -2.83
CA ILE A 127 -11.02 7.31 -1.99
C ILE A 127 -11.42 6.15 -2.91
N GLN A 128 -10.81 4.98 -2.72
CA GLN A 128 -11.28 3.72 -3.29
C GLN A 128 -12.20 3.05 -2.26
N PRO A 129 -13.50 3.39 -2.18
CA PRO A 129 -14.38 2.93 -1.10
C PRO A 129 -14.56 1.40 -1.06
N SER A 130 -14.21 0.72 -2.16
CA SER A 130 -14.27 -0.73 -2.26
C SER A 130 -12.98 -1.43 -1.81
N ARG A 131 -11.90 -0.71 -1.50
CA ARG A 131 -10.62 -1.27 -1.08
C ARG A 131 -10.40 -1.05 0.41
N VAL A 132 -9.98 -2.11 1.11
CA VAL A 132 -9.68 -2.09 2.53
C VAL A 132 -8.35 -2.80 2.76
N ASN A 133 -7.39 -2.09 3.34
CA ASN A 133 -6.07 -2.60 3.65
C ASN A 133 -6.04 -2.99 5.14
N LEU A 134 -5.72 -4.25 5.42
CA LEU A 134 -5.67 -4.83 6.75
C LEU A 134 -4.21 -5.11 7.11
N SER A 135 -3.65 -4.29 7.99
CA SER A 135 -2.32 -4.54 8.52
C SER A 135 -2.34 -5.67 9.56
N PRO A 136 -1.22 -6.36 9.80
CA PRO A 136 -1.12 -7.42 10.79
C PRO A 136 -1.50 -6.94 12.19
N ARG A 137 -1.26 -5.66 12.48
CA ARG A 137 -1.69 -5.01 13.74
C ARG A 137 -3.20 -4.98 13.88
N ILE A 138 -3.93 -4.58 12.82
CA ILE A 138 -5.40 -4.56 12.82
C ILE A 138 -5.94 -5.98 13.00
N ILE A 139 -5.39 -6.96 12.28
CA ILE A 139 -5.83 -8.36 12.35
C ILE A 139 -5.60 -8.93 13.76
N LYS A 140 -4.46 -8.62 14.39
CA LYS A 140 -4.12 -9.04 15.76
C LYS A 140 -4.96 -8.36 16.84
N ALA A 141 -5.46 -7.16 16.58
CA ALA A 141 -6.32 -6.42 17.51
C ALA A 141 -7.79 -6.78 17.37
N ALA A 142 -8.20 -7.41 16.27
CA ALA A 142 -9.57 -7.83 16.04
C ALA A 142 -9.99 -8.95 17.00
N PRO A 143 -11.26 -9.01 17.42
CA PRO A 143 -11.77 -10.13 18.21
C PRO A 143 -11.58 -11.46 17.49
N ALA A 144 -11.07 -12.45 18.22
CA ALA A 144 -10.83 -13.78 17.69
C ALA A 144 -11.19 -14.87 18.71
N LEU A 145 -11.52 -16.07 18.22
CA LEU A 145 -11.92 -17.20 19.08
C LEU A 145 -10.73 -17.84 19.81
N ALA A 146 -9.59 -17.97 19.12
CA ALA A 146 -8.39 -18.61 19.66
C ALA A 146 -7.12 -17.90 19.20
N GLU A 147 -7.01 -17.69 17.89
CA GLU A 147 -5.89 -17.01 17.25
C GLU A 147 -6.40 -15.88 16.36
N PRO A 148 -5.64 -14.78 16.18
CA PRO A 148 -5.93 -13.79 15.16
C PRO A 148 -6.15 -14.43 13.79
N ASP A 149 -7.18 -13.99 13.08
CA ASP A 149 -7.60 -14.61 11.82
C ASP A 149 -8.09 -13.54 10.83
N ILE A 150 -7.54 -13.58 9.61
CA ILE A 150 -7.85 -12.60 8.56
C ILE A 150 -9.33 -12.62 8.20
N PHE A 151 -9.93 -13.80 8.09
CA PHE A 151 -11.32 -13.92 7.64
C PHE A 151 -12.27 -13.39 8.71
N ARG A 152 -11.98 -13.64 9.99
CA ARG A 152 -12.73 -13.04 11.11
C ARG A 152 -12.64 -11.53 11.12
N THR A 153 -11.45 -10.97 10.90
CA THR A 153 -11.30 -9.51 10.76
C THR A 153 -12.12 -8.97 9.59
N ILE A 154 -12.12 -9.66 8.45
CA ILE A 154 -12.92 -9.27 7.27
C ILE A 154 -14.42 -9.37 7.54
N GLN A 155 -14.88 -10.38 8.26
CA GLN A 155 -16.30 -10.56 8.63
C GLN A 155 -16.83 -9.39 9.48
N ALA A 156 -15.97 -8.68 10.21
CA ALA A 156 -16.35 -7.48 10.95
C ALA A 156 -16.51 -6.23 10.06
N LEU A 157 -16.11 -6.29 8.79
CA LEU A 157 -16.20 -5.15 7.88
C LEU A 157 -17.61 -4.99 7.30
N PRO A 158 -18.08 -3.74 7.08
CA PRO A 158 -19.35 -3.50 6.42
C PRO A 158 -19.43 -4.11 5.01
N GLY A 159 -20.58 -4.74 4.72
CA GLY A 159 -20.84 -5.41 3.44
C GLY A 159 -20.27 -6.82 3.33
N VAL A 160 -19.75 -7.37 4.43
CA VAL A 160 -19.38 -8.78 4.56
C VAL A 160 -20.40 -9.46 5.47
N LEU A 161 -21.03 -10.51 4.93
CA LEU A 161 -21.99 -11.35 5.63
C LEU A 161 -21.31 -12.67 6.01
N THR A 162 -21.75 -13.25 7.12
CA THR A 162 -21.36 -14.58 7.56
C THR A 162 -22.49 -15.55 7.23
N SER A 163 -22.17 -16.70 6.65
CA SER A 163 -23.18 -17.74 6.36
C SER A 163 -23.61 -18.47 7.64
N ASN A 164 -22.72 -18.60 8.62
CA ASN A 164 -23.01 -18.97 10.00
C ASN A 164 -21.91 -18.38 10.93
N GLU A 165 -22.19 -18.23 12.22
CA GLU A 165 -21.28 -17.61 13.20
C GLU A 165 -19.98 -18.42 13.45
N ALA A 166 -20.05 -19.75 13.39
CA ALA A 166 -18.91 -20.65 13.52
C ALA A 166 -18.03 -20.72 12.25
N SER A 167 -18.52 -20.33 11.08
CA SER A 167 -17.79 -20.42 9.80
C SER A 167 -17.05 -19.13 9.45
N THR A 168 -15.85 -19.26 8.86
CA THR A 168 -15.09 -18.17 8.24
C THR A 168 -15.47 -17.91 6.78
N GLY A 169 -16.57 -18.49 6.29
CA GLY A 169 -17.10 -18.19 4.96
C GLY A 169 -17.32 -16.69 4.75
N LEU A 170 -16.80 -16.17 3.63
CA LEU A 170 -16.90 -14.77 3.25
C LEU A 170 -18.02 -14.58 2.21
N VAL A 171 -19.15 -14.01 2.60
CA VAL A 171 -20.23 -13.64 1.67
C VAL A 171 -20.16 -12.12 1.49
N ILE A 172 -19.59 -11.64 0.39
CA ILE A 172 -19.31 -10.21 0.21
C ILE A 172 -20.30 -9.62 -0.78
N ARG A 173 -21.03 -8.58 -0.37
CA ARG A 173 -22.09 -7.94 -1.18
C ARG A 173 -23.08 -8.93 -1.82
N GLY A 174 -23.39 -10.02 -1.11
CA GLY A 174 -24.33 -11.06 -1.55
C GLY A 174 -23.76 -12.14 -2.48
N GLY A 175 -22.46 -12.09 -2.79
CA GLY A 175 -21.79 -13.16 -3.52
C GLY A 175 -21.51 -14.38 -2.64
N ASN A 176 -21.62 -15.58 -3.22
CA ASN A 176 -21.33 -16.84 -2.52
C ASN A 176 -19.85 -16.93 -2.12
N THR A 177 -19.53 -17.81 -1.18
CA THR A 177 -18.18 -17.96 -0.62
C THR A 177 -17.13 -18.36 -1.65
N ASP A 178 -17.53 -19.09 -2.69
CA ASP A 178 -16.71 -19.54 -3.82
C ASP A 178 -16.50 -18.47 -4.91
N GLN A 179 -17.22 -17.35 -4.83
CA GLN A 179 -17.14 -16.26 -5.80
C GLN A 179 -16.06 -15.21 -5.47
N ASN A 180 -15.37 -15.36 -4.33
CA ASN A 180 -14.23 -14.53 -3.97
C ASN A 180 -12.93 -15.10 -4.57
N LEU A 181 -12.08 -14.23 -5.11
CA LEU A 181 -10.69 -14.56 -5.43
C LEU A 181 -9.86 -14.40 -4.16
N ILE A 182 -9.07 -15.41 -3.80
CA ILE A 182 -8.16 -15.31 -2.65
C ILE A 182 -6.77 -15.64 -3.15
N LEU A 183 -5.85 -14.70 -2.94
CA LEU A 183 -4.47 -14.75 -3.43
C LEU A 183 -3.52 -14.72 -2.23
N LEU A 184 -2.45 -15.50 -2.32
CA LEU A 184 -1.26 -15.39 -1.49
C LEU A 184 -0.07 -15.10 -2.40
N ASP A 185 0.55 -13.94 -2.25
CA ASP A 185 1.67 -13.50 -3.10
C ASP A 185 1.36 -13.60 -4.60
N GLY A 186 0.10 -13.30 -4.97
CA GLY A 186 -0.41 -13.39 -6.34
C GLY A 186 -0.85 -14.79 -6.80
N ILE A 187 -0.67 -15.83 -5.98
CA ILE A 187 -1.06 -17.21 -6.30
C ILE A 187 -2.46 -17.50 -5.75
N THR A 188 -3.33 -18.09 -6.57
CA THR A 188 -4.68 -18.47 -6.13
C THR A 188 -4.66 -19.56 -5.06
N VAL A 189 -5.28 -19.28 -3.92
CA VAL A 189 -5.45 -20.22 -2.82
C VAL A 189 -6.84 -20.85 -2.89
N TYR A 190 -6.88 -22.13 -3.22
CA TYR A 190 -8.10 -22.94 -3.15
C TYR A 190 -8.29 -23.48 -1.73
N ASN A 191 -9.54 -23.54 -1.27
CA ASN A 191 -9.91 -24.00 0.07
C ASN A 191 -9.09 -23.32 1.19
N PRO A 192 -9.21 -21.99 1.35
CA PRO A 192 -8.37 -21.17 2.22
C PRO A 192 -8.73 -21.30 3.72
N THR A 193 -9.38 -22.39 4.11
CA THR A 193 -9.84 -22.66 5.47
C THR A 193 -9.52 -24.08 5.89
N HIS A 194 -9.34 -24.29 7.19
CA HIS A 194 -9.16 -25.61 7.80
C HIS A 194 -10.17 -25.84 8.94
N PHE A 195 -10.11 -27.01 9.57
CA PHE A 195 -10.96 -27.38 10.71
C PHE A 195 -12.45 -27.16 10.42
N GLY A 196 -12.92 -27.71 9.28
CA GLY A 196 -14.32 -27.60 8.86
C GLY A 196 -14.78 -26.18 8.47
N GLY A 197 -13.85 -25.25 8.25
CA GLY A 197 -14.18 -23.88 7.84
C GLY A 197 -14.31 -22.90 9.02
N ILE A 198 -13.71 -23.21 10.18
CA ILE A 198 -13.75 -22.35 11.37
C ILE A 198 -12.57 -21.36 11.42
N PHE A 199 -11.46 -21.71 10.78
CA PHE A 199 -10.22 -20.94 10.73
C PHE A 199 -9.70 -20.79 9.30
N SER A 200 -9.09 -19.65 8.98
CA SER A 200 -8.38 -19.45 7.73
C SER A 200 -7.00 -20.11 7.75
N ASN A 201 -6.46 -20.44 6.58
CA ASN A 201 -5.14 -21.07 6.44
C ASN A 201 -3.96 -20.08 6.60
N PHE A 202 -4.25 -18.80 6.79
CA PHE A 202 -3.23 -17.75 6.84
C PHE A 202 -2.66 -17.59 8.25
N LEU A 203 -1.33 -17.66 8.36
CA LEU A 203 -0.62 -17.40 9.61
C LEU A 203 -0.37 -15.90 9.73
N VAL A 204 -1.10 -15.23 10.61
CA VAL A 204 -1.04 -13.75 10.72
C VAL A 204 0.36 -13.23 11.05
N ASP A 205 1.19 -14.02 11.74
CA ASP A 205 2.60 -13.66 11.99
C ASP A 205 3.50 -13.71 10.74
N ALA A 206 3.07 -14.42 9.68
CA ALA A 206 3.75 -14.48 8.39
C ALA A 206 3.20 -13.48 7.37
N VAL A 207 2.10 -12.80 7.70
CA VAL A 207 1.39 -11.90 6.79
C VAL A 207 1.92 -10.49 6.96
N LYS A 208 2.26 -9.85 5.84
CA LYS A 208 2.69 -8.46 5.75
C LYS A 208 1.48 -7.53 5.67
N GLU A 209 0.51 -7.92 4.86
CA GLU A 209 -0.72 -7.17 4.63
C GLU A 209 -1.78 -8.08 3.99
N ALA A 210 -3.05 -7.77 4.24
CA ALA A 210 -4.17 -8.31 3.48
C ALA A 210 -5.00 -7.17 2.89
N GLU A 211 -5.11 -7.12 1.57
CA GLU A 211 -5.91 -6.15 0.84
C GLU A 211 -7.21 -6.80 0.37
N LEU A 212 -8.34 -6.24 0.78
CA LEU A 212 -9.67 -6.65 0.35
C LEU A 212 -10.26 -5.64 -0.64
N ILE A 213 -10.55 -6.09 -1.85
CA ILE A 213 -11.23 -5.32 -2.89
C ILE A 213 -12.63 -5.90 -3.10
N LYS A 214 -13.64 -5.21 -2.57
CA LYS A 214 -15.07 -5.59 -2.60
C LYS A 214 -15.81 -5.19 -3.88
N GLY A 215 -15.10 -4.68 -4.88
CA GLY A 215 -15.66 -4.27 -6.18
C GLY A 215 -14.79 -3.27 -6.93
N GLY A 216 -15.00 -3.13 -8.24
CA GLY A 216 -14.20 -2.24 -9.10
C GLY A 216 -12.75 -2.70 -9.26
N PHE A 217 -12.48 -4.01 -9.11
CA PHE A 217 -11.17 -4.60 -9.35
C PHE A 217 -10.90 -4.75 -10.85
N ASN A 218 -9.63 -4.69 -11.24
CA ASN A 218 -9.19 -4.75 -12.63
C ASN A 218 -9.48 -6.11 -13.28
N ALA A 219 -9.50 -6.15 -14.62
CA ALA A 219 -9.73 -7.36 -15.41
C ALA A 219 -8.70 -8.49 -15.19
N GLU A 220 -7.53 -8.17 -14.64
CA GLU A 220 -6.50 -9.14 -14.26
C GLU A 220 -6.99 -10.17 -13.22
N TYR A 221 -7.98 -9.81 -12.40
CA TYR A 221 -8.57 -10.67 -11.38
C TYR A 221 -9.78 -11.49 -11.89
N GLY A 222 -9.79 -11.81 -13.18
CA GLY A 222 -10.93 -12.42 -13.88
C GLY A 222 -11.54 -13.67 -13.22
N GLY A 223 -12.76 -14.02 -13.63
CA GLY A 223 -13.42 -15.27 -13.22
C GLY A 223 -13.98 -15.30 -11.79
N ARG A 224 -14.06 -14.16 -11.11
CA ARG A 224 -14.65 -14.01 -9.78
C ARG A 224 -15.63 -12.85 -9.74
N LEU A 225 -16.77 -13.05 -9.07
CA LEU A 225 -17.94 -12.18 -9.17
C LEU A 225 -18.15 -11.29 -7.93
N SER A 226 -17.47 -11.61 -6.82
CA SER A 226 -17.75 -11.02 -5.51
C SER A 226 -16.66 -10.05 -5.03
N ALA A 227 -15.47 -10.57 -4.75
CA ALA A 227 -14.37 -9.78 -4.20
C ALA A 227 -13.00 -10.40 -4.52
N VAL A 228 -11.94 -9.63 -4.32
CA VAL A 228 -10.55 -10.09 -4.36
C VAL A 228 -9.93 -9.84 -2.99
N LEU A 229 -9.38 -10.88 -2.37
CA LEU A 229 -8.54 -10.81 -1.18
C LEU A 229 -7.11 -11.13 -1.59
N ASN A 230 -6.24 -10.14 -1.53
CA ASN A 230 -4.82 -10.28 -1.82
C ASN A 230 -4.03 -10.27 -0.52
N VAL A 231 -3.41 -11.40 -0.16
CA VAL A 231 -2.58 -11.54 1.03
C VAL A 231 -1.13 -11.55 0.61
N LEU A 232 -0.31 -10.72 1.25
CA LEU A 232 1.13 -10.64 1.01
C LEU A 232 1.87 -11.20 2.22
N SER A 233 2.88 -12.03 1.96
CA SER A 233 3.76 -12.58 2.99
C SER A 233 4.83 -11.57 3.40
N ARG A 234 5.31 -11.68 4.65
CA ARG A 234 6.47 -10.93 5.13
C ARG A 234 7.75 -11.43 4.50
N GLU A 235 8.70 -10.51 4.34
CA GLU A 235 10.02 -10.81 3.76
C GLU A 235 10.99 -11.41 4.79
N GLY A 236 10.65 -11.36 6.09
CA GLY A 236 11.53 -11.71 7.20
C GLY A 236 12.38 -10.52 7.67
N ASN A 237 13.11 -10.72 8.78
CA ASN A 237 13.94 -9.67 9.38
C ASN A 237 15.36 -9.69 8.81
N ARG A 238 15.81 -8.58 8.20
CA ARG A 238 17.14 -8.48 7.56
C ARG A 238 18.25 -8.09 8.54
N ASN A 239 17.91 -7.68 9.75
CA ASN A 239 18.84 -7.10 10.71
C ASN A 239 19.31 -8.15 11.74
N TYR A 240 18.38 -8.93 12.27
CA TYR A 240 18.68 -9.90 13.33
C TYR A 240 17.72 -11.09 13.29
N PHE A 241 18.17 -12.21 13.87
CA PHE A 241 17.34 -13.39 14.05
C PHE A 241 16.30 -13.15 15.15
N GLN A 242 15.05 -13.54 14.90
CA GLN A 242 14.01 -13.57 15.92
C GLN A 242 13.05 -14.76 15.72
N GLY A 243 12.42 -15.17 16.81
CA GLY A 243 11.49 -16.29 16.80
C GLY A 243 10.34 -16.07 17.78
N LYS A 244 9.16 -16.56 17.40
CA LYS A 244 7.94 -16.51 18.20
C LYS A 244 7.26 -17.87 18.15
N THR A 245 6.85 -18.36 19.31
CA THR A 245 6.08 -19.60 19.44
C THR A 245 4.83 -19.32 20.26
N SER A 246 3.73 -19.97 19.90
CA SER A 246 2.44 -19.85 20.58
C SER A 246 1.80 -21.23 20.68
N ILE A 247 1.33 -21.58 21.87
CA ILE A 247 0.67 -22.86 22.15
C ILE A 247 -0.66 -22.53 22.81
N SER A 248 -1.74 -23.13 22.32
CA SER A 248 -3.10 -22.97 22.82
C SER A 248 -3.76 -24.34 22.99
N LEU A 249 -5.00 -24.36 23.49
CA LEU A 249 -5.80 -25.58 23.57
C LEU A 249 -6.14 -26.17 22.19
N LEU A 250 -6.09 -25.38 21.12
CA LEU A 250 -6.50 -25.78 19.76
C LEU A 250 -5.32 -25.95 18.80
N SER A 251 -4.14 -25.42 19.14
CA SER A 251 -3.06 -25.29 18.16
C SER A 251 -1.68 -25.09 18.78
N ALA A 252 -0.65 -25.40 18.00
CA ALA A 252 0.71 -24.96 18.22
C ALA A 252 1.22 -24.27 16.95
N GLN A 253 1.79 -23.08 17.10
CA GLN A 253 2.33 -22.28 16.03
C GLN A 253 3.76 -21.82 16.37
N THR A 254 4.63 -21.79 15.37
CA THR A 254 5.95 -21.19 15.47
C THR A 254 6.25 -20.35 14.22
N THR A 255 6.95 -19.24 14.41
CA THR A 255 7.43 -18.33 13.38
C THR A 255 8.89 -18.00 13.68
N LEU A 256 9.78 -18.25 12.73
CA LEU A 256 11.21 -17.98 12.84
C LEU A 256 11.64 -17.14 11.63
N GLU A 257 12.52 -16.17 11.85
CA GLU A 257 13.04 -15.33 10.78
C GLU A 257 14.43 -14.78 11.12
N GLY A 258 15.15 -14.36 10.09
CA GLY A 258 16.43 -13.70 10.26
C GLY A 258 17.12 -13.38 8.94
N PRO A 259 18.33 -12.78 9.01
CA PRO A 259 19.10 -12.44 7.83
C PRO A 259 19.64 -13.68 7.11
N PHE A 260 19.72 -13.61 5.78
CA PHE A 260 20.43 -14.56 4.94
C PHE A 260 21.12 -13.84 3.78
N TYR A 261 22.45 -13.78 3.81
CA TYR A 261 23.27 -12.94 2.91
C TYR A 261 22.77 -11.49 2.87
N ASN A 262 22.35 -11.01 1.69
CA ASN A 262 21.81 -9.66 1.48
C ASN A 262 20.27 -9.59 1.60
N GLY A 263 19.64 -10.65 2.09
CA GLY A 263 18.19 -10.75 2.24
C GLY A 263 17.79 -11.27 3.62
N ALA A 264 16.54 -11.71 3.73
CA ALA A 264 16.00 -12.34 4.93
C ALA A 264 15.27 -13.62 4.55
N TRP A 265 15.04 -14.44 5.56
CA TRP A 265 14.20 -15.63 5.48
C TRP A 265 13.13 -15.57 6.57
N LEU A 266 12.01 -16.23 6.31
CA LEU A 266 10.87 -16.38 7.21
C LEU A 266 10.33 -17.80 7.06
N LEU A 267 10.10 -18.47 8.18
CA LEU A 267 9.45 -19.77 8.25
C LEU A 267 8.34 -19.71 9.30
N SER A 268 7.12 -20.06 8.90
CA SER A 268 5.98 -20.15 9.81
C SER A 268 5.29 -21.50 9.64
N ALA A 269 4.99 -22.16 10.76
CA ALA A 269 4.33 -23.45 10.80
C ALA A 269 3.26 -23.47 11.88
N ARG A 270 2.12 -24.12 11.59
CA ARG A 270 1.04 -24.34 12.54
C ARG A 270 0.53 -25.77 12.44
N ARG A 271 0.23 -26.35 13.59
CA ARG A 271 -0.50 -27.59 13.73
C ARG A 271 -1.75 -27.34 14.58
N THR A 272 -2.90 -27.70 14.03
CA THR A 272 -4.20 -27.70 14.73
C THR A 272 -4.52 -29.14 15.13
N TYR A 273 -5.09 -29.34 16.32
CA TYR A 273 -5.39 -30.66 16.90
C TYR A 273 -6.89 -30.84 17.13
#